data_AF-K0TC94-F1
#
_entry.id   AF-K0TC94-F1
#
_cell.length_a   1.000
_cell.length_b   1.000
_cell.length_c   1.000
_cell.angle_alpha   90.00
_cell.angle_beta   90.00
_cell.angle_gamma   90.00
#
_symmetry.space_group_name_H-M   'P 1'
#
loop_
_entity.id
_entity.type
_entity.pdbx_description
1 polymer ?
#
loop_
_entity_poly.entity_id
_entity_poly.type
_entity_poly.pdbx_seq_one_letter_code
_entity_poly.pdbx_strand_id
1 'polypeptide(L)'
;MGGIANCRRFVAFTLAGGSAAFTCAPDQLQPFAFAMTLRCPRLEAPNHMNMNPDDEDDADEVRIRPYRNRSLAWTMRYRKLNPYDQVRKRVIGFGHRSKDDWDEAVQSGQLGGYVPSHPDEMYAPEWVSWEEWLGLMRSYPDAKSLVAMLRIKNLDDYILFVRSDSKRAEGLRIPVRPDIFYKDEWDEASFFGND
;
A
#
# COMPACT_ATOMS: atom_id res chain seq x y z
N MET A 1 -24.76 -44.02 -4.76
CA MET A 1 -23.34 -43.89 -4.37
C MET A 1 -23.08 -42.39 -4.28
N GLY A 2 -22.81 -41.72 -3.19
CA GLY A 2 -22.45 -42.08 -1.81
C GLY A 2 -21.78 -40.80 -1.28
N GLY A 3 -22.55 -39.91 -0.67
CA GLY A 3 -22.04 -38.66 -0.11
C GLY A 3 -21.33 -38.91 1.22
N ILE A 4 -20.12 -38.38 1.39
CA ILE A 4 -19.38 -38.46 2.65
C ILE A 4 -18.90 -37.05 3.00
N ALA A 5 -19.63 -36.43 3.92
CA ALA A 5 -19.21 -35.24 4.64
C ALA A 5 -18.27 -35.68 5.78
N ASN A 6 -17.04 -35.17 5.80
CA ASN A 6 -16.09 -35.42 6.88
C ASN A 6 -16.29 -34.39 8.00
N CYS A 7 -16.94 -34.83 9.09
CA CYS A 7 -17.03 -34.12 10.35
C CYS A 7 -15.84 -34.47 11.26
N ARG A 8 -15.19 -33.41 11.76
CA ARG A 8 -14.65 -33.17 13.11
C ARG A 8 -13.96 -34.32 13.86
N ARG A 9 -12.71 -34.02 14.27
CA ARG A 9 -12.15 -34.57 15.52
C ARG A 9 -11.75 -33.40 16.42
N PHE A 10 -12.65 -33.05 17.35
CA PHE A 10 -12.33 -32.22 18.51
C PHE A 10 -11.62 -33.11 19.52
N VAL A 11 -10.41 -32.71 19.94
CA VAL A 11 -9.73 -33.30 21.10
C VAL A 11 -10.12 -32.44 22.30
N ALA A 12 -10.87 -33.04 23.22
CA ALA A 12 -11.20 -32.45 24.51
C ALA A 12 -10.00 -32.60 25.45
N PHE A 13 -9.54 -31.49 26.03
CA PHE A 13 -8.61 -31.49 27.16
C PHE A 13 -9.40 -31.14 28.41
N THR A 14 -9.62 -32.15 29.24
CA THR A 14 -10.11 -32.00 30.62
C THR A 14 -8.96 -31.57 31.52
N LEU A 15 -9.06 -30.39 32.12
CA LEU A 15 -8.28 -30.03 33.30
C LEU A 15 -9.21 -29.89 34.49
N ALA A 16 -8.86 -30.65 35.53
CA ALA A 16 -9.54 -30.78 36.79
C ALA A 16 -9.19 -29.64 37.74
N GLY A 17 -10.15 -29.33 38.62
CA GLY A 17 -9.89 -29.05 40.03
C GLY A 17 -9.48 -27.63 40.40
N GLY A 18 -10.36 -26.92 41.11
CA GLY A 18 -10.01 -25.67 41.77
C GLY A 18 -11.21 -24.88 42.27
N SER A 19 -12.01 -25.49 43.16
CA SER A 19 -13.11 -24.83 43.86
C SER A 19 -12.56 -23.98 45.00
N ALA A 20 -12.72 -22.67 44.92
CA ALA A 20 -12.60 -21.77 46.07
C ALA A 20 -13.80 -20.83 46.05
N ALA A 21 -14.84 -21.21 46.79
CA ALA A 21 -15.92 -20.33 47.18
C ALA A 21 -15.39 -19.37 48.24
N PHE A 22 -15.42 -18.07 47.96
CA PHE A 22 -15.42 -17.05 49.01
C PHE A 22 -16.75 -16.33 48.97
N THR A 23 -17.43 -16.43 50.10
CA THR A 23 -18.77 -15.97 50.38
C THR A 23 -18.84 -14.46 50.50
N CYS A 24 -20.03 -13.96 50.19
CA CYS A 24 -20.52 -12.60 50.23
C CYS A 24 -20.29 -11.92 51.60
N ALA A 25 -19.94 -10.64 51.57
CA ALA A 25 -20.30 -9.67 52.61
C ALA A 25 -20.77 -8.38 51.92
N PRO A 26 -22.04 -7.97 52.10
CA PRO A 26 -22.53 -6.68 51.67
C PRO A 26 -22.27 -5.66 52.79
N ASP A 27 -21.69 -4.51 52.49
CA ASP A 27 -21.63 -3.43 53.49
C ASP A 27 -21.78 -2.04 52.88
N GLN A 28 -22.90 -1.43 53.29
CA GLN A 28 -23.27 -0.02 53.37
C GLN A 28 -23.22 0.87 52.11
N LEU A 29 -24.42 1.02 51.56
CA LEU A 29 -24.91 2.30 51.04
C LEU A 29 -25.03 3.31 52.20
N GLN A 30 -24.45 4.50 52.05
CA GLN A 30 -24.90 5.71 52.74
C GLN A 30 -25.07 6.83 51.70
N PRO A 31 -26.23 7.51 51.65
CA PRO A 31 -26.50 8.58 50.71
C PRO A 31 -26.04 9.91 51.29
N PHE A 32 -25.14 10.61 50.59
CA PHE A 32 -24.97 12.04 50.79
C PHE A 32 -25.17 12.76 49.45
N ALA A 33 -26.37 13.29 49.31
CA ALA A 33 -26.65 14.37 48.39
C ALA A 33 -25.81 15.59 48.79
N PHE A 34 -24.97 16.06 47.86
CA PHE A 34 -24.56 17.45 47.83
C PHE A 34 -24.67 17.94 46.39
N ALA A 35 -25.81 18.57 46.09
CA ALA A 35 -25.93 19.46 44.96
C ALA A 35 -25.05 20.68 45.26
N MET A 36 -23.91 20.77 44.58
CA MET A 36 -23.12 21.99 44.54
C MET A 36 -23.01 22.43 43.09
N THR A 37 -23.89 23.34 42.71
CA THR A 37 -23.81 24.12 41.47
C THR A 37 -22.55 24.99 41.54
N LEU A 38 -21.42 24.47 41.09
CA LEU A 38 -20.23 25.27 40.86
C LEU A 38 -20.14 25.62 39.38
N ARG A 39 -20.68 26.81 39.11
CA ARG A 39 -20.29 27.77 38.07
C ARG A 39 -19.05 27.35 37.28
N CYS A 40 -19.23 26.94 36.02
CA CYS A 40 -18.12 26.88 35.06
C CYS A 40 -17.48 28.28 34.98
N PRO A 41 -16.18 28.45 35.31
CA PRO A 41 -15.51 29.71 35.06
C PRO A 41 -15.45 29.96 33.55
N ARG A 42 -15.81 31.19 33.19
CA ARG A 42 -15.83 31.73 31.84
C ARG A 42 -14.39 31.81 31.32
N LEU A 43 -14.18 31.24 30.13
CA LEU A 43 -12.99 31.27 29.28
C LEU A 43 -12.19 32.58 29.38
N GLU A 44 -10.89 32.45 29.65
CA GLU A 44 -9.88 33.27 28.97
C GLU A 44 -9.19 32.35 27.96
N ALA A 45 -9.40 32.66 26.68
CA ALA A 45 -8.64 32.03 25.61
C ALA A 45 -7.16 32.41 25.79
N PRO A 46 -6.20 31.47 25.71
CA PRO A 46 -4.81 31.85 25.60
C PRO A 46 -4.61 32.55 24.25
N ASN A 47 -4.57 33.89 24.28
CA ASN A 47 -4.00 34.67 23.20
C ASN A 47 -2.49 34.44 23.22
N HIS A 48 -2.04 33.41 22.51
CA HIS A 48 -0.77 33.45 21.81
C HIS A 48 -0.71 32.29 20.81
N MET A 49 -1.35 32.44 19.65
CA MET A 49 -0.77 31.81 18.47
C MET A 49 0.49 32.62 18.17
N ASN A 50 1.60 32.30 18.84
CA ASN A 50 2.90 32.61 18.30
C ASN A 50 2.96 31.79 17.02
N MET A 51 2.73 32.44 15.88
CA MET A 51 3.31 31.96 14.65
C MET A 51 4.81 32.14 14.87
N ASN A 52 5.50 31.09 15.34
CA ASN A 52 6.95 31.07 15.25
C ASN A 52 7.25 31.14 13.74
N PRO A 53 7.87 32.22 13.25
CA PRO A 53 8.21 32.35 11.84
C PRO A 53 9.34 31.38 11.43
N ASP A 54 9.84 30.60 12.38
CA ASP A 54 10.95 29.65 12.23
C ASP A 54 10.47 28.19 12.11
N ASP A 55 9.17 27.92 11.94
CA ASP A 55 8.68 26.61 11.45
C ASP A 55 8.88 26.48 9.90
N GLU A 56 9.87 27.21 9.37
CA GLU A 56 10.44 27.00 8.04
C GLU A 56 11.56 25.94 8.11
N ASP A 57 11.29 24.74 8.62
CA ASP A 57 12.23 23.59 8.49
C ASP A 57 11.51 22.28 8.82
N ASP A 58 10.79 21.72 7.84
CA ASP A 58 10.55 20.27 7.68
C ASP A 58 10.08 20.01 6.23
N ALA A 59 10.74 20.65 5.26
CA ALA A 59 10.40 20.52 3.84
C ALA A 59 10.65 19.10 3.27
N ASP A 60 11.27 18.20 4.04
CA ASP A 60 11.76 16.92 3.52
C ASP A 60 11.30 15.66 4.29
N GLU A 61 10.45 15.76 5.32
CA GLU A 61 9.78 14.56 5.85
C GLU A 61 8.52 14.30 5.02
N VAL A 62 8.51 13.20 4.25
CA VAL A 62 7.32 12.80 3.47
C VAL A 62 6.18 12.42 4.41
N ARG A 63 5.43 13.43 4.88
CA ARG A 63 4.37 13.29 5.86
C ARG A 63 3.18 12.59 5.23
N ILE A 64 2.97 11.33 5.62
CA ILE A 64 1.79 10.54 5.24
C ILE A 64 0.51 11.30 5.63
N ARG A 65 -0.34 11.60 4.65
CA ARG A 65 -1.60 12.32 4.85
C ARG A 65 -2.74 11.35 5.17
N PRO A 66 -3.80 11.79 5.88
CA PRO A 66 -5.02 11.00 6.03
C PRO A 66 -5.61 10.68 4.65
N TYR A 67 -6.11 9.46 4.49
CA TYR A 67 -6.60 8.98 3.19
C TYR A 67 -8.04 9.43 2.98
N ARG A 68 -8.26 10.39 2.08
CA ARG A 68 -9.58 11.02 1.85
C ARG A 68 -10.25 11.39 3.19
N ASN A 69 -11.47 10.90 3.43
CA ASN A 69 -12.26 11.16 4.64
C ASN A 69 -11.93 10.20 5.81
N ARG A 70 -10.78 9.53 5.81
CA ARG A 70 -10.34 8.61 6.89
C ARG A 70 -9.37 9.32 7.84
N SER A 71 -9.29 8.83 9.08
CA SER A 71 -8.31 9.34 10.05
C SER A 71 -6.89 8.89 9.72
N LEU A 72 -5.88 9.65 10.14
CA LEU A 72 -4.47 9.29 9.98
C LEU A 72 -4.16 7.91 10.59
N ALA A 73 -4.70 7.63 11.77
CA ALA A 73 -4.54 6.34 12.44
C ALA A 73 -5.08 5.17 11.59
N TRP A 74 -6.20 5.38 10.89
CA TRP A 74 -6.74 4.38 9.97
C TRP A 74 -5.81 4.17 8.76
N THR A 75 -5.33 5.25 8.14
CA THR A 75 -4.38 5.17 7.00
C THR A 75 -3.12 4.40 7.38
N MET A 76 -2.54 4.71 8.55
CA MET A 76 -1.34 4.02 9.04
C MET A 76 -1.57 2.53 9.27
N ARG A 77 -2.70 2.16 9.87
CA ARG A 77 -3.08 0.75 10.06
C ARG A 77 -3.29 0.04 8.74
N TYR A 78 -3.96 0.68 7.78
CA TYR A 78 -4.19 0.13 6.45
C TYR A 78 -2.87 -0.14 5.73
N ARG A 79 -1.94 0.83 5.69
CA ARG A 79 -0.62 0.69 5.06
C ARG A 79 0.21 -0.42 5.71
N LYS A 80 0.13 -0.57 7.03
CA LYS A 80 0.81 -1.65 7.75
C LYS A 80 0.28 -3.04 7.37
N LEU A 81 -1.02 -3.17 7.13
CA LEU A 81 -1.65 -4.43 6.73
C LEU A 81 -1.52 -4.72 5.23
N ASN A 82 -1.46 -3.67 4.41
CA ASN A 82 -1.40 -3.72 2.97
C ASN A 82 -0.19 -2.92 2.47
N PRO A 83 1.03 -3.47 2.54
CA PRO A 83 2.22 -2.78 2.08
C PRO A 83 2.20 -2.63 0.55
N TYR A 84 2.77 -1.53 0.04
CA TYR A 84 2.76 -1.14 -1.38
C TYR A 84 3.12 -2.29 -2.31
N ASP A 85 4.29 -2.91 -2.11
CA ASP A 85 4.79 -3.99 -2.95
C ASP A 85 3.82 -5.18 -3.07
N GLN A 86 3.13 -5.52 -1.97
CA GLN A 86 2.20 -6.65 -1.97
C GLN A 86 0.91 -6.31 -2.70
N VAL A 87 0.40 -5.09 -2.54
CA VAL A 87 -0.80 -4.64 -3.25
C VAL A 87 -0.50 -4.47 -4.73
N ARG A 88 0.63 -3.85 -5.08
CA ARG A 88 1.08 -3.67 -6.46
C ARG A 88 1.20 -5.00 -7.20
N LYS A 89 1.79 -6.03 -6.60
CA LYS A 89 1.87 -7.38 -7.21
C LYS A 89 0.50 -7.97 -7.52
N ARG A 90 -0.52 -7.71 -6.67
CA ARG A 90 -1.90 -8.13 -6.95
C ARG A 90 -2.49 -7.34 -8.10
N VAL A 91 -2.27 -6.02 -8.13
CA VAL A 91 -2.73 -5.13 -9.20
C VAL A 91 -2.18 -5.54 -10.56
N ILE A 92 -0.89 -5.82 -10.64
CA ILE A 92 -0.25 -6.34 -11.86
C ILE A 92 -0.89 -7.66 -12.29
N GLY A 93 -1.26 -8.51 -11.33
CA GLY A 93 -1.98 -9.76 -11.58
C GLY A 93 -3.39 -9.59 -12.16
N PHE A 94 -4.04 -8.44 -11.98
CA PHE A 94 -5.32 -8.14 -12.63
C PHE A 94 -5.17 -7.76 -14.10
N GLY A 95 -3.99 -7.26 -14.50
CA GLY A 95 -3.66 -7.02 -15.92
C GLY A 95 -4.34 -5.80 -16.53
N HIS A 96 -4.66 -4.77 -15.74
CA HIS A 96 -5.23 -3.52 -16.23
C HIS A 96 -4.23 -2.78 -17.14
N ARG A 97 -4.71 -2.24 -18.26
CA ARG A 97 -3.85 -1.69 -19.33
C ARG A 97 -3.75 -0.18 -19.35
N SER A 98 -4.65 0.51 -18.66
CA SER A 98 -4.71 1.97 -18.64
C SER A 98 -5.32 2.46 -17.33
N LYS A 99 -5.22 3.77 -17.11
CA LYS A 99 -5.93 4.44 -16.03
C LYS A 99 -7.46 4.31 -16.19
N ASP A 100 -7.96 4.37 -17.42
CA ASP A 100 -9.41 4.26 -17.67
C ASP A 100 -9.93 2.87 -17.28
N ASP A 101 -9.19 1.81 -17.63
CA ASP A 101 -9.46 0.42 -17.21
C ASP A 101 -9.42 0.27 -15.68
N TRP A 102 -8.48 0.95 -15.03
CA TRP A 102 -8.44 1.02 -13.56
C TRP A 102 -9.69 1.69 -12.98
N ASP A 103 -10.11 2.84 -13.53
CA ASP A 103 -11.28 3.57 -13.05
C ASP A 103 -12.57 2.74 -13.24
N GLU A 104 -12.69 1.99 -14.33
CA GLU A 104 -13.77 1.01 -14.54
C GLU A 104 -13.72 -0.15 -13.53
N ALA A 105 -12.53 -0.67 -13.22
CA ALA A 105 -12.34 -1.72 -12.22
C ALA A 105 -12.69 -1.25 -10.80
N VAL A 106 -12.39 0.01 -10.47
CA VAL A 106 -12.82 0.66 -9.22
C VAL A 106 -14.34 0.75 -9.16
N GLN A 107 -14.98 1.23 -10.23
CA GLN A 107 -16.43 1.44 -10.28
C GLN A 107 -17.21 0.12 -10.22
N SER A 108 -16.72 -0.92 -10.90
CA SER A 108 -17.31 -2.26 -10.89
C SER A 108 -17.08 -3.02 -9.57
N GLY A 109 -16.17 -2.54 -8.72
CA GLY A 109 -15.81 -3.18 -7.45
C GLY A 109 -14.93 -4.42 -7.62
N GLN A 110 -14.35 -4.63 -8.79
CA GLN A 110 -13.53 -5.80 -9.13
C GLN A 110 -12.25 -5.90 -8.30
N LEU A 111 -11.73 -4.76 -7.83
CA LEU A 111 -10.48 -4.67 -7.07
C LEU A 111 -10.57 -5.23 -5.62
N GLY A 112 -11.78 -5.39 -5.09
CA GLY A 112 -12.01 -5.84 -3.72
C GLY A 112 -11.62 -4.80 -2.64
N GLY A 113 -11.76 -5.17 -1.36
CA GLY A 113 -11.56 -4.23 -0.23
C GLY A 113 -10.10 -3.95 0.16
N TYR A 114 -9.15 -4.69 -0.39
CA TYR A 114 -7.72 -4.62 -0.03
C TYR A 114 -6.90 -3.72 -0.94
N VAL A 115 -7.48 -3.24 -2.05
CA VAL A 115 -6.83 -2.37 -3.01
C VAL A 115 -7.46 -0.98 -2.86
N PRO A 116 -6.67 0.07 -2.59
CA PRO A 116 -7.22 1.42 -2.48
C PRO A 116 -7.62 1.93 -3.87
N SER A 117 -8.71 2.68 -3.96
CA SER A 117 -9.16 3.25 -5.24
C SER A 117 -8.24 4.36 -5.76
N HIS A 118 -7.58 5.07 -4.85
CA HIS A 118 -6.57 6.12 -5.13
C HIS A 118 -5.25 5.69 -4.51
N PRO A 119 -4.48 4.86 -5.22
CA PRO A 119 -3.22 4.34 -4.72
C PRO A 119 -2.13 5.42 -4.65
N ASP A 120 -2.21 6.45 -5.49
CA ASP A 120 -1.38 7.66 -5.47
C ASP A 120 -1.49 8.44 -4.16
N GLU A 121 -2.70 8.57 -3.61
CA GLU A 121 -2.90 9.19 -2.30
C GLU A 121 -2.50 8.25 -1.15
N MET A 122 -2.87 6.97 -1.24
CA MET A 122 -2.61 5.98 -0.18
C MET A 122 -1.12 5.72 -0.01
N TYR A 123 -0.39 5.66 -1.12
CA TYR A 123 1.03 5.33 -1.21
C TYR A 123 1.89 6.49 -1.66
N ALA A 124 1.49 7.73 -1.39
CA ALA A 124 2.21 8.93 -1.82
C ALA A 124 3.75 8.90 -1.60
N PRO A 125 4.30 8.35 -0.49
CA PRO A 125 5.75 8.22 -0.32
C PRO A 125 6.42 7.21 -1.27
N GLU A 126 5.72 6.15 -1.65
CA GLU A 126 6.23 5.06 -2.50
C GLU A 126 5.76 5.17 -3.95
N TRP A 127 4.81 6.05 -4.22
CA TRP A 127 4.16 6.20 -5.51
C TRP A 127 5.07 6.90 -6.51
N VAL A 128 5.26 6.28 -7.67
CA VAL A 128 6.08 6.83 -8.76
C VAL A 128 5.20 7.30 -9.91
N SER A 129 4.45 6.38 -10.54
CA SER A 129 3.53 6.70 -11.63
C SER A 129 2.49 5.61 -11.82
N TRP A 130 1.44 5.93 -12.60
CA TRP A 130 0.42 4.96 -12.98
C TRP A 130 0.99 3.78 -13.77
N GLU A 131 1.95 4.01 -14.66
CA GLU A 131 2.58 2.90 -15.40
C GLU A 131 3.29 1.93 -14.46
N GLU A 132 3.91 2.44 -13.38
CA GLU A 132 4.57 1.56 -12.41
C GLU A 132 3.56 0.74 -11.63
N TRP A 133 2.50 1.38 -11.15
CA TRP A 133 1.46 0.76 -10.35
C TRP A 133 0.74 -0.35 -11.11
N LEU A 134 0.42 -0.09 -12.38
CA LEU A 134 -0.24 -1.05 -13.26
C LEU A 134 0.74 -2.09 -13.85
N GLY A 135 2.05 -1.89 -13.70
CA GLY A 135 3.08 -2.77 -14.25
C GLY A 135 3.21 -2.69 -15.76
N LEU A 136 2.91 -1.54 -16.35
CA LEU A 136 3.06 -1.30 -17.78
C LEU A 136 4.54 -1.15 -18.14
N MET A 137 4.95 -1.85 -19.20
CA MET A 137 6.31 -1.74 -19.74
C MET A 137 6.50 -0.38 -20.41
N ARG A 138 7.76 0.08 -20.47
CA ARG A 138 8.11 1.31 -21.18
C ARG A 138 7.80 1.22 -22.67
N SER A 139 7.54 2.37 -23.28
CA SER A 139 7.45 2.50 -24.73
C SER A 139 8.81 2.19 -25.38
N TYR A 140 8.82 1.84 -26.67
CA TYR A 140 10.06 1.61 -27.43
C TYR A 140 11.07 2.78 -27.34
N PRO A 141 10.69 4.06 -27.58
CA PRO A 141 11.64 5.16 -27.51
C PRO A 141 12.18 5.42 -26.10
N ASP A 142 11.36 5.23 -25.07
CA ASP A 142 11.80 5.36 -23.68
C ASP A 142 12.77 4.24 -23.31
N ALA A 143 12.47 3.00 -23.73
CA ALA A 143 13.33 1.85 -23.51
C ALA A 143 14.68 2.01 -24.23
N LYS A 144 14.67 2.45 -25.50
CA LYS A 144 15.88 2.78 -26.26
C LYS A 144 16.73 3.84 -25.54
N SER A 145 16.12 4.94 -25.12
CA SER A 145 16.83 6.01 -24.38
C SER A 145 17.44 5.49 -23.07
N LEU A 146 16.72 4.61 -22.37
CA LEU A 146 17.19 4.00 -21.14
C LEU A 146 18.38 3.06 -21.38
N VAL A 147 18.29 2.19 -22.38
CA VAL A 147 19.37 1.27 -22.76
C VAL A 147 20.63 2.04 -23.17
N ALA A 148 20.48 3.14 -23.91
CA ALA A 148 21.58 4.05 -24.24
C ALA A 148 22.22 4.66 -22.98
N MET A 149 21.42 5.10 -22.00
CA MET A 149 21.92 5.59 -20.71
C MET A 149 22.68 4.52 -19.92
N LEU A 150 22.25 3.26 -19.99
CA LEU A 150 22.92 2.12 -19.36
C LEU A 150 24.18 1.66 -20.12
N ARG A 151 24.43 2.20 -21.32
CA ARG A 151 25.57 1.86 -22.19
C ARG A 151 25.64 0.39 -22.58
N ILE A 152 24.48 -0.26 -22.72
CA ILE A 152 24.38 -1.63 -23.19
C ILE A 152 24.41 -1.61 -24.72
N LYS A 153 25.29 -2.41 -25.33
CA LYS A 153 25.55 -2.37 -26.78
C LYS A 153 24.98 -3.56 -27.55
N ASN A 154 24.81 -4.71 -26.90
CA ASN A 154 24.35 -5.94 -27.54
C ASN A 154 23.10 -6.50 -26.87
N LEU A 155 22.33 -7.26 -27.65
CA LEU A 155 21.17 -8.00 -27.14
C LEU A 155 21.55 -9.02 -26.05
N ASP A 156 22.67 -9.72 -26.21
CA ASP A 156 23.14 -10.69 -25.22
C ASP A 156 23.45 -10.02 -23.88
N ASP A 157 24.16 -8.89 -23.90
CA ASP A 157 24.48 -8.11 -22.71
C ASP A 157 23.22 -7.59 -22.03
N TYR A 158 22.24 -7.16 -22.84
CA TYR A 158 20.93 -6.74 -22.34
C TYR A 158 20.19 -7.88 -21.64
N ILE A 159 20.14 -9.07 -22.25
CA ILE A 159 19.44 -10.23 -21.68
C ILE A 159 20.13 -10.67 -20.39
N LEU A 160 21.47 -10.65 -20.36
CA LEU A 160 22.26 -10.94 -19.16
C LEU A 160 21.98 -9.91 -18.06
N PHE A 161 21.95 -8.62 -18.40
CA PHE A 161 21.61 -7.55 -17.47
C PHE A 161 20.22 -7.75 -16.84
N VAL A 162 19.19 -8.02 -17.65
CA VAL A 162 17.83 -8.25 -17.15
C VAL A 162 17.73 -9.52 -16.29
N ARG A 163 18.42 -10.60 -16.66
CA ARG A 163 18.39 -11.87 -15.92
C ARG A 163 19.19 -11.84 -14.61
N SER A 164 20.30 -11.10 -14.59
CA SER A 164 21.17 -11.00 -13.41
C SER A 164 20.52 -10.26 -12.24
N ASP A 165 19.73 -9.21 -12.53
CA ASP A 165 19.06 -8.39 -11.52
C ASP A 165 17.58 -8.21 -11.88
N SER A 166 16.77 -9.21 -11.51
CA SER A 166 15.34 -9.23 -11.81
C SER A 166 14.59 -8.07 -11.13
N LYS A 167 15.04 -7.60 -9.97
CA LYS A 167 14.41 -6.49 -9.25
C LYS A 167 14.67 -5.18 -9.96
N ARG A 168 15.90 -4.97 -10.45
CA ARG A 168 16.23 -3.81 -11.28
C ARG A 168 15.47 -3.82 -12.59
N ALA A 169 15.36 -4.97 -13.25
CA ALA A 169 14.56 -5.09 -14.46
C ALA A 169 13.08 -4.73 -14.23
N GLU A 170 12.50 -5.19 -13.11
CA GLU A 170 11.14 -4.83 -12.70
C GLU A 170 11.00 -3.32 -12.47
N GLY A 171 11.94 -2.71 -11.73
CA GLY A 171 11.93 -1.26 -11.47
C GLY A 171 12.14 -0.40 -12.73
N LEU A 172 12.94 -0.88 -13.68
CA LEU A 172 13.14 -0.18 -14.95
C LEU A 172 11.96 -0.35 -15.92
N ARG A 173 11.05 -1.31 -15.67
CA ARG A 173 9.88 -1.62 -16.51
C ARG A 173 10.25 -1.96 -17.94
N ILE A 174 11.27 -2.81 -18.08
CA ILE A 174 11.85 -3.19 -19.37
C ILE A 174 11.52 -4.67 -19.65
N PRO A 175 11.11 -5.04 -20.88
CA PRO A 175 10.86 -6.43 -21.24
C PRO A 175 12.15 -7.25 -21.32
N VAL A 176 12.09 -8.52 -20.89
CA VAL A 176 13.22 -9.47 -21.00
C VAL A 176 13.64 -9.70 -22.46
N ARG A 177 12.66 -9.71 -23.37
CA ARG A 177 12.81 -9.97 -24.79
C ARG A 177 12.25 -8.78 -25.57
N PRO A 178 13.05 -7.72 -25.80
CA PRO A 178 12.59 -6.51 -26.48
C PRO A 178 12.28 -6.78 -27.95
N ASP A 179 12.99 -7.75 -28.55
CA ASP A 179 12.77 -8.28 -29.90
C ASP A 179 11.35 -8.86 -30.11
N ILE A 180 10.78 -9.53 -29.10
CA ILE A 180 9.38 -9.95 -29.18
C ILE A 180 8.44 -8.81 -28.80
N PHE A 181 8.74 -8.09 -27.72
CA PHE A 181 7.79 -7.15 -27.14
C PHE A 181 7.53 -5.96 -28.07
N TYR A 182 8.57 -5.44 -28.73
CA TYR A 182 8.50 -4.36 -29.69
C TYR A 182 8.55 -4.87 -31.14
N LYS A 183 8.06 -6.09 -31.40
CA LYS A 183 8.19 -6.79 -32.69
C LYS A 183 7.93 -5.92 -33.93
N ASP A 184 6.97 -4.99 -33.85
CA ASP A 184 6.56 -4.14 -34.98
C ASP A 184 7.53 -2.96 -35.24
N GLU A 185 8.27 -2.52 -34.23
CA GLU A 185 9.21 -1.38 -34.29
C GLU A 185 10.67 -1.81 -34.08
N TRP A 186 10.92 -3.12 -33.94
CA TRP A 186 12.20 -3.66 -33.54
C TRP A 186 13.27 -3.52 -34.62
N ASP A 187 14.33 -2.80 -34.29
CA ASP A 187 15.58 -2.79 -35.02
C ASP A 187 16.74 -2.80 -34.02
N GLU A 188 17.54 -3.87 -34.03
CA GLU A 188 18.62 -4.07 -33.06
C GLU A 188 19.69 -2.99 -33.15
N ALA A 189 20.08 -2.59 -34.37
CA ALA A 189 21.10 -1.56 -34.57
C ALA A 189 20.63 -0.23 -34.00
N SER A 190 19.43 0.21 -34.39
CA SER A 190 18.81 1.43 -33.88
C SER A 190 18.56 1.37 -32.37
N PHE A 191 18.14 0.24 -31.81
CA PHE A 191 17.82 0.14 -30.38
C PHE A 191 19.04 0.30 -29.48
N PHE A 192 20.19 -0.25 -29.88
CA PHE A 192 21.43 -0.17 -29.11
C PHE A 192 22.34 1.01 -29.50
N GLY A 193 22.06 1.70 -30.61
CA GLY A 193 22.86 2.83 -31.07
C GLY A 193 24.21 2.39 -31.63
N ASN A 194 24.23 1.26 -32.36
CA ASN A 194 25.42 0.71 -33.00
C ASN A 194 25.63 1.22 -34.45
N ASP A 195 24.84 2.20 -34.86
CA ASP A 195 24.85 2.91 -36.14
C ASP A 195 26.09 3.79 -36.38
#